data_AF-A0A8H7A3I8-F1
#
_entry.id   AF-A0A8H7A3I8-F1
#
_cell.length_a   1.000
_cell.length_b   1.000
_cell.length_c   1.000
_cell.angle_alpha   90.00
_cell.angle_beta   90.00
_cell.angle_gamma   90.00
#
_symmetry.space_group_name_H-M   'P 1'
#
loop_
_entity.id
_entity.type
_entity.pdbx_description
1 polymer ?
#
loop_
_entity_poly.entity_id
_entity_poly.type
_entity_poly.pdbx_seq_one_letter_code
_entity_poly.pdbx_strand_id
1 'polypeptide(L)'
;MKFSLAVVASLFFAAQAVALPAELKDAEAANVAHGCPNGKRATPLYRAFNPSVTDHFYTTNAVEVRNARGYQQEGQAGRVFSRQESSTIPFYRLYNPSNADHFYTTNRGEADNAANTLGYNREGVAGYVFGAPICGSVPLYRLYQVGSVNHFYTTNQWEADNAANTLGYTREGVAGYILQ
;
A
#
# COMPACT_ATOMS: atom_id res chain seq x y z
N MET A 1 9.89 -66.59 -35.28
CA MET A 1 9.42 -66.03 -34.00
C MET A 1 10.21 -64.74 -33.76
N LYS A 2 9.57 -63.57 -33.86
CA LYS A 2 10.22 -62.25 -33.66
C LYS A 2 9.89 -61.79 -32.24
N PHE A 3 10.89 -61.61 -31.39
CA PHE A 3 10.73 -61.00 -30.07
C PHE A 3 11.20 -59.54 -30.15
N SER A 4 10.27 -58.61 -29.98
CA SER A 4 10.57 -57.19 -29.83
C SER A 4 10.76 -56.89 -28.34
N LEU A 5 11.95 -56.41 -27.98
CA LEU A 5 12.31 -55.99 -26.63
C LEU A 5 11.94 -54.50 -26.47
N ALA A 6 10.98 -54.19 -25.60
CA ALA A 6 10.62 -52.82 -25.25
C ALA A 6 11.53 -52.33 -24.11
N VAL A 7 12.33 -51.29 -24.36
CA VAL A 7 13.12 -50.61 -23.34
C VAL A 7 12.26 -49.49 -22.75
N VAL A 8 11.90 -49.61 -21.47
CA VAL A 8 11.22 -48.56 -20.71
C VAL A 8 12.30 -47.63 -20.12
N ALA A 9 12.43 -46.43 -20.67
CA ALA A 9 13.28 -45.39 -20.11
C ALA A 9 12.53 -44.66 -18.98
N SER A 10 12.87 -44.97 -17.74
CA SER A 10 12.39 -44.24 -16.55
C SER A 10 13.15 -42.92 -16.41
N LEU A 11 12.48 -41.81 -16.71
CA LEU A 11 12.98 -40.45 -16.44
C LEU A 11 12.87 -40.14 -14.94
N PHE A 12 14.03 -40.04 -14.28
CA PHE A 12 14.14 -39.44 -12.95
C PHE A 12 14.07 -37.91 -13.08
N PHE A 13 12.98 -37.30 -12.63
CA PHE A 13 12.95 -35.85 -12.38
C PHE A 13 13.64 -35.59 -11.04
N ALA A 14 14.90 -35.14 -11.09
CA ALA A 14 15.56 -34.57 -9.92
C ALA A 14 14.96 -33.19 -9.63
N ALA A 15 14.25 -33.06 -8.52
CA ALA A 15 13.83 -31.76 -8.01
C ALA A 15 15.09 -30.98 -7.60
N GLN A 16 15.53 -30.05 -8.45
CA GLN A 16 16.61 -29.13 -8.08
C GLN A 16 16.06 -28.14 -7.07
N ALA A 17 16.54 -28.23 -5.83
CA ALA A 17 16.36 -27.19 -4.84
C ALA A 17 17.15 -25.95 -5.30
N VAL A 18 16.45 -24.97 -5.87
CA VAL A 18 17.07 -23.68 -6.20
C VAL A 18 17.31 -22.94 -4.89
N ALA A 19 18.58 -22.83 -4.49
CA ALA A 19 18.97 -22.02 -3.36
C ALA A 19 18.64 -20.55 -3.68
N LEU A 20 17.86 -19.91 -2.81
CA LEU A 20 17.64 -18.46 -2.88
C LEU A 20 18.98 -17.73 -2.88
N PRO A 21 19.17 -16.71 -3.74
CA PRO A 21 20.43 -15.96 -3.83
C PRO A 21 20.82 -15.38 -2.47
N ALA A 22 22.11 -15.46 -2.14
CA ALA A 22 22.68 -15.04 -0.86
C ALA A 22 22.34 -13.58 -0.52
N GLU A 23 22.25 -12.70 -1.52
CA GLU A 23 21.87 -11.29 -1.36
C GLU A 23 20.49 -11.09 -0.71
N LEU A 24 19.52 -11.95 -1.00
CA LEU A 24 18.20 -11.88 -0.35
C LEU A 24 18.25 -12.30 1.12
N LYS A 25 19.12 -13.26 1.46
CA LYS A 25 19.30 -13.71 2.84
C LYS A 25 20.01 -12.66 3.69
N ASP A 26 21.00 -11.98 3.11
CA ASP A 26 21.78 -10.95 3.80
C ASP A 26 20.96 -9.68 4.03
N ALA A 27 20.08 -9.30 3.09
CA ALA A 27 19.12 -8.20 3.27
C ALA A 27 18.05 -8.49 4.33
N GLU A 28 17.56 -9.74 4.42
CA GLU A 28 16.61 -10.15 5.47
C GLU A 28 17.29 -10.17 6.84
N ALA A 29 18.56 -10.61 6.93
CA ALA A 29 19.35 -10.60 8.16
C ALA A 29 19.71 -9.17 8.64
N ALA A 30 20.05 -8.25 7.72
CA ALA A 30 20.34 -6.85 8.05
C ALA A 30 19.11 -6.07 8.55
N ASN A 31 17.91 -6.42 8.06
CA ASN A 31 16.64 -5.88 8.55
C ASN A 31 16.33 -6.35 9.98
N VAL A 32 16.61 -7.61 10.31
CA VAL A 32 16.41 -8.14 11.67
C VAL A 32 17.30 -7.42 12.69
N ALA A 33 18.52 -7.02 12.31
CA ALA A 33 19.44 -6.29 13.18
C ALA A 33 19.00 -4.85 13.53
N HIS A 34 18.06 -4.25 12.78
CA HIS A 34 17.52 -2.90 13.02
C HIS A 34 16.12 -2.89 13.63
N GLY A 35 15.59 -4.05 14.06
CA GLY A 35 14.21 -4.15 14.57
C GLY A 35 13.14 -3.97 13.49
N CYS A 36 13.52 -4.11 12.21
CA CYS A 36 12.57 -4.04 11.10
C CYS A 36 11.69 -5.29 11.08
N PRO A 37 10.36 -5.13 10.98
CA PRO A 37 9.48 -6.27 10.88
C PRO A 37 9.71 -7.02 9.57
N ASN A 38 9.48 -8.34 9.59
CA ASN A 38 9.57 -9.15 8.36
C ASN A 38 8.61 -8.60 7.28
N GLY A 39 9.19 -8.02 6.21
CA GLY A 39 8.46 -7.43 5.10
C GLY A 39 7.56 -8.40 4.32
N LYS A 40 7.72 -9.72 4.49
CA LYS A 40 6.78 -10.72 3.96
C LYS A 40 5.40 -10.66 4.63
N ARG A 41 5.30 -10.04 5.82
CA ARG A 41 4.02 -9.80 6.52
C ARG A 41 3.28 -8.55 6.02
N ALA A 42 3.91 -7.73 5.18
CA ALA A 42 3.24 -6.60 4.55
C ALA A 42 2.30 -7.09 3.44
N THR A 43 1.12 -6.50 3.36
CA THR A 43 0.07 -6.77 2.37
C THR A 43 -0.03 -5.58 1.41
N PRO A 44 -0.49 -5.78 0.16
CA PRO A 44 -0.77 -4.68 -0.75
C PRO A 44 -1.70 -3.62 -0.13
N LEU A 45 -1.37 -2.35 -0.37
CA LEU A 45 -2.28 -1.22 -0.25
C LEU A 45 -2.81 -0.91 -1.65
N TYR A 46 -4.00 -1.41 -1.95
CA TYR A 46 -4.66 -1.17 -3.23
C TYR A 46 -5.12 0.27 -3.32
N ARG A 47 -5.05 0.85 -4.52
CA ARG A 47 -5.52 2.20 -4.87
C ARG A 47 -6.62 2.09 -5.91
N ALA A 48 -7.67 2.88 -5.76
CA ALA A 48 -8.69 3.03 -6.79
C ALA A 48 -9.22 4.46 -6.85
N PHE A 49 -9.64 4.88 -8.05
CA PHE A 49 -10.07 6.24 -8.34
C PHE A 49 -11.50 6.26 -8.90
N ASN A 50 -12.35 7.16 -8.39
CA ASN A 50 -13.68 7.41 -8.94
C ASN A 50 -13.72 8.77 -9.66
N PRO A 51 -13.74 8.78 -11.01
CA PRO A 51 -13.73 10.03 -11.78
C PRO A 51 -15.04 10.84 -11.66
N SER A 52 -16.16 10.22 -11.26
CA SER A 52 -17.44 10.93 -11.14
C SER A 52 -17.54 11.81 -9.90
N VAL A 53 -16.78 11.49 -8.86
CA VAL A 53 -16.72 12.28 -7.62
C VAL A 53 -15.33 12.83 -7.33
N THR A 54 -14.33 12.48 -8.15
CA THR A 54 -12.92 12.85 -7.99
C THR A 54 -12.39 12.41 -6.63
N ASP A 55 -12.52 11.11 -6.30
CA ASP A 55 -12.03 10.53 -5.04
C ASP A 55 -11.04 9.40 -5.27
N HIS A 56 -10.00 9.35 -4.44
CA HIS A 56 -9.11 8.19 -4.33
C HIS A 56 -9.31 7.51 -2.99
N PHE A 57 -9.47 6.18 -3.02
CA PHE A 57 -9.43 5.40 -1.78
C PHE A 57 -8.40 4.28 -1.82
N TYR A 58 -7.96 3.90 -0.62
CA TYR A 58 -6.87 2.99 -0.36
C TYR A 58 -7.30 1.95 0.65
N THR A 59 -7.02 0.69 0.35
CA THR A 59 -7.40 -0.40 1.25
C THR A 59 -6.46 -1.58 1.13
N THR A 60 -6.31 -2.32 2.22
CA THR A 60 -5.65 -3.63 2.24
C THR A 60 -6.61 -4.78 1.90
N ASN A 61 -7.91 -4.50 1.78
CA ASN A 61 -8.94 -5.49 1.50
C ASN A 61 -9.18 -5.64 -0.01
N ALA A 62 -8.69 -6.74 -0.58
CA ALA A 62 -8.86 -7.05 -2.00
C ALA A 62 -10.33 -7.21 -2.44
N VAL A 63 -11.23 -7.55 -1.53
CA VAL A 63 -12.67 -7.66 -1.81
C VAL A 63 -13.32 -6.27 -1.85
N GLU A 64 -12.91 -5.38 -0.95
CA GLU A 64 -13.41 -3.99 -0.92
C GLU A 64 -13.02 -3.27 -2.21
N VAL A 65 -11.74 -3.30 -2.60
CA VAL A 65 -11.29 -2.61 -3.83
C VAL A 65 -11.92 -3.18 -5.10
N ARG A 66 -12.19 -4.48 -5.15
CA ARG A 66 -12.84 -5.12 -6.29
C ARG A 66 -14.31 -4.74 -6.44
N ASN A 67 -14.99 -4.53 -5.31
CA ASN A 67 -16.44 -4.32 -5.27
C ASN A 67 -16.83 -2.85 -5.09
N ALA A 68 -15.87 -1.92 -5.04
CA ALA A 68 -16.11 -0.50 -4.89
C ALA A 68 -16.77 0.07 -6.15
N ARG A 69 -18.07 0.38 -6.03
CA ARG A 69 -18.89 0.85 -7.16
C ARG A 69 -18.42 2.24 -7.61
N GLY A 70 -18.20 2.40 -8.91
CA GLY A 70 -17.73 3.66 -9.51
C GLY A 70 -16.23 3.88 -9.43
N TYR A 71 -15.49 3.04 -8.70
CA TYR A 71 -14.04 3.14 -8.59
C TYR A 71 -13.35 2.24 -9.60
N GLN A 72 -12.35 2.81 -10.28
CA GLN A 72 -11.45 2.13 -11.19
C GLN A 72 -10.18 1.75 -10.42
N GLN A 73 -9.78 0.47 -10.50
CA GLN A 73 -8.55 0.03 -9.82
C GLN A 73 -7.32 0.59 -10.53
N GLU A 74 -6.39 1.15 -9.75
CA GLU A 74 -5.14 1.73 -10.25
C GLU A 74 -3.92 0.91 -9.83
N GLY A 75 -4.14 -0.26 -9.23
CA GLY A 75 -3.10 -1.17 -8.78
C GLY A 75 -2.74 -0.98 -7.31
N GLN A 76 -1.46 -1.16 -6.97
CA GLN A 76 -0.95 -1.09 -5.60
C GLN A 76 -0.18 0.21 -5.43
N ALA A 77 -0.53 1.01 -4.44
CA ALA A 77 0.27 2.18 -4.04
C ALA A 77 1.58 1.77 -3.34
N GLY A 78 1.63 0.54 -2.82
CA GLY A 78 2.76 -0.05 -2.11
C GLY A 78 2.25 -1.15 -1.19
N ARG A 79 3.01 -1.44 -0.13
CA ARG A 79 2.69 -2.48 0.85
C ARG A 79 2.77 -1.94 2.27
N VAL A 80 1.77 -2.29 3.08
CA VAL A 80 1.62 -1.88 4.49
C VAL A 80 1.35 -3.11 5.36
N PHE A 81 1.49 -3.00 6.68
CA PHE A 81 1.16 -4.12 7.56
C PHE A 81 -0.33 -4.10 7.92
N SER A 82 -1.00 -5.26 7.87
CA SER A 82 -2.43 -5.37 8.24
C SER A 82 -2.66 -5.39 9.76
N ARG A 83 -1.58 -5.59 10.53
CA ARG A 83 -1.53 -5.59 11.99
C ARG A 83 -0.35 -4.76 12.45
N GLN A 84 -0.39 -4.31 13.70
CA GLN A 84 0.72 -3.58 14.28
C GLN A 84 1.97 -4.45 14.35
N GLU A 85 3.07 -3.87 13.90
CA GLU A 85 4.40 -4.48 13.88
C GLU A 85 5.42 -3.51 14.51
N SER A 86 6.63 -4.00 14.79
CA SER A 86 7.70 -3.15 15.32
C SER A 86 7.92 -1.90 14.46
N SER A 87 8.04 -0.74 15.13
CA SER A 87 8.29 0.55 14.49
C SER A 87 7.21 1.05 13.52
N THR A 88 6.02 0.45 13.53
CA THR A 88 4.88 0.91 12.74
C THR A 88 3.83 1.63 13.59
N ILE A 89 3.13 2.55 12.96
CA ILE A 89 2.06 3.36 13.55
C ILE A 89 0.77 3.20 12.72
N PRO A 90 -0.42 3.34 13.34
CA PRO A 90 -1.68 3.21 12.62
C PRO A 90 -1.83 4.30 11.55
N PHE A 91 -2.31 3.91 10.38
CA PHE A 91 -2.73 4.79 9.31
C PHE A 91 -4.26 4.80 9.27
N TYR A 92 -4.84 5.84 9.87
CA TYR A 92 -6.29 5.99 10.03
C TYR A 92 -6.93 6.31 8.69
N ARG A 93 -8.08 5.71 8.42
CA ARG A 93 -8.95 6.02 7.28
C ARG A 93 -10.23 6.66 7.76
N LEU A 94 -10.61 7.74 7.10
CA LEU A 94 -11.85 8.46 7.33
C LEU A 94 -12.53 8.76 6.00
N TYR A 95 -13.85 8.91 6.02
CA TYR A 95 -14.65 9.21 4.83
C TYR A 95 -15.67 10.31 5.10
N ASN A 96 -15.69 11.35 4.26
CA ASN A 96 -16.71 12.39 4.30
C ASN A 96 -17.78 12.13 3.23
N PRO A 97 -19.01 11.74 3.60
CA PRO A 97 -20.05 11.42 2.62
C PRO A 97 -20.61 12.67 1.90
N SER A 98 -20.48 13.86 2.47
CA SER A 98 -20.96 15.11 1.86
C SER A 98 -20.04 15.59 0.74
N ASN A 99 -18.73 15.38 0.89
CA ASN A 99 -17.73 15.74 -0.11
C ASN A 99 -17.29 14.54 -0.98
N ALA A 100 -17.70 13.33 -0.60
CA ALA A 100 -17.23 12.09 -1.18
C ALA A 100 -15.70 11.96 -1.19
N ASP A 101 -15.04 12.24 -0.06
CA ASP A 101 -13.58 12.23 0.09
C ASP A 101 -13.11 11.21 1.12
N HIS A 102 -12.08 10.44 0.77
CA HIS A 102 -11.32 9.65 1.74
C HIS A 102 -10.06 10.37 2.21
N PHE A 103 -9.96 10.49 3.54
CA PHE A 103 -8.85 11.11 4.22
C PHE A 103 -8.04 10.07 5.03
N TYR A 104 -6.71 10.14 4.92
CA TYR A 104 -5.80 9.22 5.58
C TYR A 104 -4.69 9.96 6.33
N THR A 105 -4.44 9.54 7.57
CA THR A 105 -3.41 10.17 8.40
C THR A 105 -2.86 9.22 9.44
N THR A 106 -1.59 9.41 9.79
CA THR A 106 -0.97 8.80 10.98
C THR A 106 -1.13 9.66 12.23
N ASN A 107 -1.54 10.93 12.07
CA ASN A 107 -1.78 11.85 13.18
C ASN A 107 -3.17 11.63 13.78
N ARG A 108 -3.20 11.12 15.02
CA ARG A 108 -4.46 10.86 15.72
C ARG A 108 -5.27 12.14 15.96
N GLY A 109 -4.63 13.27 16.29
CA GLY A 109 -5.31 14.54 16.50
C GLY A 109 -5.95 15.08 15.22
N GLU A 110 -5.31 14.88 14.07
CA GLU A 110 -5.85 15.25 12.76
C GLU A 110 -7.09 14.41 12.41
N ALA A 111 -7.02 13.08 12.63
CA ALA A 111 -8.17 12.19 12.49
C ALA A 111 -9.32 12.58 13.45
N ASP A 112 -8.98 12.96 14.68
CA ASP A 112 -9.97 13.39 15.67
C ASP A 112 -10.64 14.70 15.29
N ASN A 113 -9.89 15.68 14.80
CA ASN A 113 -10.45 16.93 14.28
C ASN A 113 -11.33 16.69 13.04
N ALA A 114 -10.87 15.87 12.09
CA ALA A 114 -11.65 15.54 10.89
C ALA A 114 -13.01 14.92 11.26
N ALA A 115 -13.00 13.98 12.23
CA ALA A 115 -14.21 13.32 12.67
C ALA A 115 -15.16 14.23 13.47
N ASN A 116 -14.62 15.04 14.38
CA ASN A 116 -15.43 15.80 15.32
C ASN A 116 -15.87 17.17 14.78
N THR A 117 -15.15 17.72 13.80
CA THR A 117 -15.31 19.11 13.34
C THR A 117 -15.60 19.21 11.85
N LEU A 118 -15.07 18.28 11.03
CA LEU A 118 -15.08 18.42 9.56
C LEU A 118 -16.05 17.44 8.86
N GLY A 119 -16.86 16.70 9.61
CA GLY A 119 -17.91 15.83 9.07
C GLY A 119 -17.41 14.50 8.49
N TYR A 120 -16.20 14.07 8.83
CA TYR A 120 -15.70 12.76 8.41
C TYR A 120 -16.18 11.65 9.36
N ASN A 121 -16.50 10.50 8.80
CA ASN A 121 -16.76 9.27 9.54
C ASN A 121 -15.46 8.48 9.66
N ARG A 122 -15.19 7.90 10.82
CA ARG A 122 -14.05 6.98 10.99
C ARG A 122 -14.37 5.64 10.37
N GLU A 123 -13.46 5.15 9.54
CA GLU A 123 -13.55 3.83 8.93
C GLU A 123 -12.53 2.84 9.51
N GLY A 124 -11.73 3.30 10.47
CA GLY A 124 -10.78 2.49 11.21
C GLY A 124 -9.34 2.68 10.76
N VAL A 125 -8.54 1.63 10.87
CA VAL A 125 -7.12 1.61 10.50
C VAL A 125 -7.00 0.92 9.15
N ALA A 126 -6.60 1.65 8.11
CA ALA A 126 -6.37 1.08 6.77
C ALA A 126 -5.17 0.14 6.73
N GLY A 127 -4.20 0.38 7.59
CA GLY A 127 -3.00 -0.43 7.79
C GLY A 127 -2.04 0.24 8.77
N TYR A 128 -0.87 -0.36 8.92
CA TYR A 128 0.21 0.15 9.75
C TYR A 128 1.42 0.47 8.88
N VAL A 129 1.95 1.68 9.02
CA VAL A 129 3.02 2.26 8.20
C VAL A 129 4.17 2.68 9.10
N PHE A 130 5.37 2.89 8.54
CA PHE A 130 6.47 3.47 9.30
C PHE A 130 6.28 4.99 9.46
N GLY A 131 6.63 5.52 10.62
CA GLY A 131 6.62 6.98 10.86
C GLY A 131 7.89 7.70 10.38
N ALA A 132 8.89 6.95 9.92
CA ALA A 132 10.20 7.43 9.49
C ALA A 132 10.74 6.56 8.33
N PRO A 133 11.70 7.05 7.51
CA PRO A 133 12.26 6.31 6.38
C PRO A 133 13.24 5.22 6.85
N ILE A 134 12.69 4.16 7.44
CA ILE A 134 13.44 2.99 7.95
C ILE A 134 13.10 1.75 7.13
N CYS A 135 13.90 0.70 7.26
CA CYS A 135 13.58 -0.63 6.71
C CYS A 135 13.35 -0.65 5.19
N GLY A 136 14.03 0.24 4.45
CA GLY A 136 13.87 0.38 2.99
C GLY A 136 12.51 0.95 2.57
N SER A 137 11.77 1.57 3.49
CA SER A 137 10.49 2.22 3.16
C SER A 137 10.68 3.51 2.37
N VAL A 138 9.66 3.84 1.57
CA VAL A 138 9.60 5.04 0.73
C VAL A 138 8.47 5.95 1.22
N PRO A 139 8.56 7.27 1.01
CA PRO A 139 7.51 8.19 1.43
C PRO A 139 6.20 7.94 0.66
N LEU A 140 5.08 7.97 1.36
CA LEU A 140 3.74 8.13 0.78
C LEU A 140 3.39 9.62 0.84
N TYR A 141 3.52 10.31 -0.29
CA TYR A 141 3.21 11.73 -0.40
C TYR A 141 1.70 11.96 -0.25
N ARG A 142 1.31 12.97 0.53
CA ARG A 142 -0.08 13.45 0.65
C ARG A 142 -0.23 14.75 -0.10
N LEU A 143 -1.29 14.84 -0.89
CA LEU A 143 -1.67 16.04 -1.62
C LEU A 143 -3.16 16.31 -1.41
N TYR A 144 -3.55 17.58 -1.48
CA TYR A 144 -4.93 18.00 -1.30
C TYR A 144 -5.35 19.03 -2.35
N GLN A 145 -6.54 18.87 -2.92
CA GLN A 145 -7.14 19.80 -3.87
C GLN A 145 -8.38 20.45 -3.27
N VAL A 146 -8.31 21.77 -3.01
CA VAL A 146 -9.39 22.54 -2.35
C VAL A 146 -10.68 22.53 -3.17
N GLY A 147 -10.59 22.65 -4.50
CA GLY A 147 -11.77 22.83 -5.37
C GLY A 147 -12.70 21.61 -5.43
N SER A 148 -12.13 20.41 -5.36
CA SER A 148 -12.86 19.13 -5.33
C SER A 148 -12.97 18.54 -3.93
N VAL A 149 -12.27 19.12 -2.94
CA VAL A 149 -12.09 18.56 -1.60
C VAL A 149 -11.60 17.11 -1.70
N ASN A 150 -10.51 16.89 -2.44
CA ASN A 150 -9.96 15.54 -2.65
C ASN A 150 -8.55 15.41 -2.10
N HIS A 151 -8.30 14.34 -1.33
CA HIS A 151 -6.96 13.89 -0.98
C HIS A 151 -6.41 12.87 -1.98
N PHE A 152 -5.11 12.96 -2.22
CA PHE A 152 -4.40 12.06 -3.11
C PHE A 152 -3.09 11.60 -2.47
N TYR A 153 -2.81 10.29 -2.59
CA TYR A 153 -1.64 9.66 -1.98
C TYR A 153 -0.85 8.83 -3.00
N THR A 154 0.46 9.06 -3.06
CA THR A 154 1.32 8.30 -3.97
C THR A 154 2.75 8.20 -3.47
N THR A 155 3.42 7.10 -3.78
CA THR A 155 4.87 6.95 -3.59
C THR A 155 5.64 7.41 -4.83
N ASN A 156 4.96 7.63 -5.96
CA ASN A 156 5.58 8.09 -7.19
C ASN A 156 5.76 9.61 -7.15
N GLN A 157 7.02 10.04 -7.06
CA GLN A 157 7.34 11.45 -7.00
C GLN A 157 6.91 12.24 -8.25
N TRP A 158 7.02 11.63 -9.44
CA TRP A 158 6.56 12.26 -10.68
C TRP A 158 5.04 12.45 -10.70
N GLU A 159 4.29 11.50 -10.15
CA GLU A 159 2.83 11.60 -10.05
C GLU A 159 2.42 12.72 -9.07
N ALA A 160 3.11 12.81 -7.92
CA ALA A 160 2.92 13.91 -6.98
C ALA A 160 3.33 15.27 -7.60
N ASP A 161 4.41 15.33 -8.39
CA ASP A 161 4.86 16.56 -9.05
C ASP A 161 3.85 17.01 -10.11
N ASN A 162 3.35 16.09 -10.92
CA ASN A 162 2.31 16.38 -11.91
C ASN A 162 1.00 16.84 -11.23
N ALA A 163 0.58 16.18 -10.16
CA ALA A 163 -0.61 16.59 -9.42
C ALA A 163 -0.48 18.03 -8.88
N ALA A 164 0.69 18.36 -8.33
CA ALA A 164 0.95 19.68 -7.77
C ALA A 164 1.08 20.78 -8.85
N ASN A 165 1.82 20.49 -9.92
CA ASN A 165 2.20 21.49 -10.91
C ASN A 165 1.17 21.67 -12.03
N THR A 166 0.27 20.69 -12.23
CA THR A 166 -0.62 20.67 -13.40
C THR A 166 -2.08 20.41 -13.03
N LEU A 167 -2.36 19.70 -11.94
CA LEU A 167 -3.73 19.30 -11.58
C LEU A 167 -4.32 20.12 -10.41
N GLY A 168 -3.60 21.13 -9.90
CA GLY A 168 -4.09 22.04 -8.87
C GLY A 168 -4.12 21.47 -7.45
N TYR A 169 -3.35 20.40 -7.19
CA TYR A 169 -3.16 19.90 -5.84
C TYR A 169 -2.09 20.71 -5.09
N THR A 170 -2.23 20.81 -3.78
CA THR A 170 -1.19 21.31 -2.88
C THR A 170 -0.53 20.14 -2.16
N ARG A 171 0.80 20.17 -2.03
CA ARG A 171 1.54 19.17 -1.24
C ARG A 171 1.31 19.42 0.24
N GLU A 172 0.92 18.38 0.96
CA GLU A 172 0.73 18.40 2.41
C GLU A 172 1.80 17.62 3.19
N GLY A 173 2.82 17.13 2.47
CA GLY A 173 3.96 16.42 3.06
C GLY A 173 3.86 14.90 2.89
N VAL A 174 4.38 14.17 3.87
CA VAL A 174 4.46 12.70 3.88
C VAL A 174 3.46 12.16 4.89
N ALA A 175 2.50 11.36 4.44
CA ALA A 175 1.48 10.73 5.30
C ALA A 175 2.06 9.60 6.17
N GLY A 176 3.12 8.96 5.68
CA GLY A 176 3.85 7.86 6.31
C GLY A 176 4.83 7.26 5.31
N TYR A 177 5.54 6.20 5.72
CA TYR A 177 6.49 5.49 4.88
C TYR A 177 6.07 4.03 4.72
N ILE A 178 6.02 3.55 3.48
CA ILE A 178 5.51 2.22 3.12
C ILE A 178 6.53 1.41 2.33
N LEU A 179 6.35 0.10 2.25
CA LEU A 179 7.22 -0.78 1.46
C LEU A 179 6.79 -0.79 -0.01
N GLN A 180 7.71 -1.14 -0.90
CA GLN A 180 7.44 -1.46 -2.31
C GLN A 180 7.41 -2.97 -2.51
#